data_AF-A0A6V7HRJ9-F1
#
_entry.id   AF-A0A6V7HRJ9-F1
#
_cell.length_a   1.000
_cell.length_b   1.000
_cell.length_c   1.000
_cell.angle_alpha   90.00
_cell.angle_beta   90.00
_cell.angle_gamma   90.00
#
_symmetry.space_group_name_H-M   'P 1'
#
loop_
_entity.id
_entity.type
_entity.pdbx_description
1 polymer ?
#
loop_
_entity_poly.entity_id
_entity_poly.type
_entity_poly.pdbx_seq_one_letter_code
_entity_poly.pdbx_strand_id
1 'polypeptide(L)'
;VCALRVTEKARGRILKAGGEIITFDQLALRAPTGNKTVLIQGRRNAREAVKHFGPAPGVPHSHTKPLVRSKGRKFERARGRRRSCGYKK
;
A
#
# COMPACT_ATOMS: atom_id res chain seq x y z
N VAL A 1 21.40 4.82 3.22
CA VAL A 1 19.96 4.68 3.52
C VAL A 1 19.77 4.60 5.03
N CYS A 2 18.93 5.44 5.63
CA CYS A 2 18.59 5.36 7.06
C CYS A 2 17.21 4.73 7.25
N ALA A 3 17.07 3.74 8.13
CA ALA A 3 15.78 3.13 8.46
C ALA A 3 15.83 2.41 9.82
N LEU A 4 14.67 2.25 10.47
CA LEU A 4 14.54 1.46 11.71
C LEU A 4 14.74 -0.04 11.44
N ARG A 5 14.21 -0.54 10.33
CA ARG A 5 14.28 -1.94 9.93
C ARG A 5 14.51 -2.04 8.42
N VAL A 6 15.39 -2.94 8.04
CA VAL A 6 15.67 -3.27 6.63
C VAL A 6 15.64 -4.78 6.49
N THR A 7 14.91 -5.28 5.50
CA THR A 7 14.88 -6.72 5.21
C THR A 7 16.23 -7.20 4.69
N GLU A 8 16.60 -8.45 4.96
CA GLU A 8 17.91 -9.01 4.56
C GLU A 8 18.16 -8.90 3.05
N LYS A 9 17.15 -9.18 2.24
CA LYS A 9 17.24 -9.05 0.79
C LYS A 9 17.48 -7.61 0.33
N ALA A 10 16.84 -6.63 0.98
CA ALA A 10 17.08 -5.22 0.68
C ALA A 10 18.48 -4.80 1.13
N ARG A 11 18.92 -5.27 2.31
CA ARG A 11 20.27 -5.04 2.82
C ARG A 11 21.33 -5.51 1.83
N GLY A 12 21.23 -6.77 1.37
CA GLY A 12 22.16 -7.32 0.39
C GLY A 12 22.22 -6.52 -0.92
N ARG A 13 21.08 -6.02 -1.41
CA ARG A 13 21.05 -5.17 -2.62
C ARG A 13 21.73 -3.82 -2.43
N ILE A 14 21.51 -3.18 -1.28
CA ILE A 14 22.11 -1.87 -0.98
C ILE A 14 23.62 -2.00 -0.88
N LEU A 15 24.11 -3.00 -0.12
CA LEU A 15 25.55 -3.23 0.04
C LEU A 15 26.20 -3.64 -1.28
N LYS A 16 25.54 -4.48 -2.10
CA LYS A 16 26.04 -4.85 -3.44
C LYS A 16 26.20 -3.64 -4.37
N ALA A 17 25.36 -2.62 -4.20
CA ALA A 17 25.48 -1.37 -4.95
C ALA A 17 26.51 -0.39 -4.35
N GLY A 18 27.29 -0.79 -3.34
CA GLY A 18 28.26 0.06 -2.64
C GLY A 18 27.61 1.08 -1.70
N GLY A 19 26.33 0.94 -1.39
CA GLY A 19 25.61 1.84 -0.49
C GLY A 19 25.76 1.46 0.98
N GLU A 20 25.56 2.43 1.86
CA GLU A 20 25.58 2.23 3.31
C GLU A 20 24.17 2.19 3.91
N ILE A 21 23.98 1.41 4.97
CA ILE A 21 22.75 1.39 5.77
C ILE A 21 23.08 1.87 7.17
N ILE A 22 22.41 2.92 7.61
CA ILE A 22 22.63 3.56 8.92
C ILE A 22 21.37 3.52 9.78
N THR A 23 21.56 3.59 11.09
CA THR A 23 20.50 3.73 12.08
C THR A 23 20.17 5.20 12.34
N PHE A 24 19.08 5.47 13.06
CA PHE A 24 18.65 6.85 13.33
C PHE A 24 19.57 7.58 14.33
N ASP A 25 20.17 6.87 15.28
CA ASP A 25 21.19 7.41 16.18
C ASP A 25 22.45 7.84 15.39
N GLN A 26 22.92 7.00 14.47
CA GLN A 26 24.03 7.35 13.57
C GLN A 26 23.69 8.53 12.66
N LEU A 27 22.46 8.58 12.12
CA LEU A 27 22.00 9.71 11.31
C LEU A 27 21.99 11.01 12.13
N ALA A 28 21.48 10.97 13.37
CA ALA A 28 21.42 12.14 14.25
C ALA A 28 22.81 12.69 14.57
N LEU A 29 23.81 11.82 14.75
CA LEU A 29 25.20 12.24 14.93
C LEU A 29 25.81 12.84 13.65
N ARG A 30 25.53 12.26 12.48
CA ARG A 30 26.10 12.72 11.19
C ARG A 30 25.46 14.00 10.65
N ALA A 31 24.15 14.15 10.83
CA ALA A 31 23.36 15.25 10.31
C ALA A 31 22.34 15.72 11.36
N PRO A 32 22.80 16.36 12.46
CA PRO A 32 21.93 16.74 13.58
C PRO A 32 20.82 17.71 13.17
N THR A 33 21.08 18.56 12.16
CA THR A 33 20.09 19.50 11.60
C THR A 33 19.32 18.93 10.40
N GLY A 34 19.64 17.71 9.94
CA GLY A 34 19.01 17.09 8.76
C GLY A 34 19.47 17.65 7.40
N ASN A 35 20.52 18.47 7.36
CA ASN A 35 21.06 19.02 6.10
C ASN A 35 21.43 17.90 5.11
N LYS A 36 21.07 18.09 3.83
CA LYS A 36 21.27 17.13 2.72
C LYS A 36 20.58 15.77 2.94
N THR A 37 19.49 15.71 3.70
CA THR A 37 18.65 14.51 3.84
C THR A 37 17.31 14.68 3.15
N VAL A 38 16.69 13.57 2.74
CA VAL A 38 15.34 13.55 2.14
C VAL A 38 14.48 12.55 2.91
N LEU A 39 13.34 13.02 3.43
CA LEU A 39 12.37 12.18 4.11
C LEU A 39 11.48 11.48 3.08
N ILE A 40 11.39 10.15 3.16
CA ILE A 40 10.54 9.33 2.29
C ILE A 40 9.49 8.61 3.12
N GLN A 41 8.24 8.61 2.66
CA GLN A 41 7.14 7.87 3.28
C GLN A 41 6.57 6.83 2.33
N GLY A 42 6.26 5.64 2.87
CA GLY A 42 5.59 4.59 2.12
C GLY A 42 4.14 4.92 1.77
N ARG A 43 3.62 4.32 0.70
CA ARG A 43 2.24 4.54 0.23
C ARG A 43 1.20 3.97 1.22
N ARG A 44 0.57 4.85 1.99
CA ARG A 44 -0.41 4.49 3.05
C ARG A 44 -1.69 3.82 2.54
N ASN A 45 -2.14 4.19 1.34
CA ASN A 45 -3.41 3.72 0.76
C ASN A 45 -3.29 2.45 -0.09
N ALA A 46 -2.10 1.82 -0.12
CA ALA A 46 -1.89 0.56 -0.85
C ALA A 46 -2.44 -0.67 -0.09
N ARG A 47 -2.76 -0.54 1.20
CA ARG A 47 -3.28 -1.61 2.06
C ARG A 47 -4.64 -2.12 1.57
N GLU A 48 -4.86 -3.44 1.68
CA GLU A 48 -6.11 -4.07 1.22
C GLU A 48 -7.34 -3.51 1.94
N ALA A 49 -7.21 -3.19 3.23
CA ALA A 49 -8.28 -2.59 4.02
C ALA A 49 -8.83 -1.29 3.40
N VAL A 50 -7.97 -0.44 2.82
CA VAL A 50 -8.40 0.84 2.22
C VAL A 50 -9.28 0.63 0.99
N LYS A 51 -9.17 -0.50 0.30
CA LYS A 51 -10.05 -0.82 -0.83
C LYS A 51 -11.50 -1.05 -0.41
N HIS A 52 -11.75 -1.34 0.86
CA HIS A 52 -13.08 -1.54 1.42
C HIS A 52 -13.70 -0.26 2.00
N PHE A 53 -12.95 0.85 2.03
CA PHE A 53 -13.44 2.14 2.50
C PHE A 53 -14.06 2.97 1.36
N GLY A 54 -14.74 4.05 1.73
CA GLY A 54 -15.43 4.94 0.80
C GLY A 54 -16.90 4.58 0.58
N PRO A 55 -17.52 5.07 -0.50
CA PRO A 55 -18.93 4.85 -0.78
C PRO A 55 -19.29 3.36 -0.85
N ALA A 56 -20.47 3.01 -0.33
CA ALA A 56 -20.87 1.61 -0.18
C ALA A 56 -20.82 0.82 -1.51
N PRO A 57 -20.38 -0.46 -1.52
CA PRO A 57 -20.36 -1.27 -2.73
C PRO A 57 -21.77 -1.48 -3.29
N GLY A 58 -22.17 -0.67 -4.26
CA GLY A 58 -23.58 -0.67 -4.70
C GLY A 58 -24.01 0.66 -5.26
N VAL A 59 -23.43 1.74 -4.76
CA VAL A 59 -23.78 3.09 -5.21
C VAL A 59 -23.10 3.40 -6.56
N PRO A 60 -23.73 4.23 -7.42
CA PRO A 60 -23.10 4.69 -8.66
C PRO A 60 -21.70 5.27 -8.42
N HIS A 61 -20.78 5.00 -9.33
CA HIS A 61 -19.37 5.44 -9.25
C HIS A 61 -18.57 4.89 -8.04
N SER A 62 -19.09 3.91 -7.29
CA SER A 62 -18.33 3.22 -6.23
C SER A 62 -17.38 2.16 -6.80
N HIS A 63 -16.09 2.34 -6.55
CA HIS A 63 -15.05 1.33 -6.79
C HIS A 63 -14.68 0.53 -5.53
N THR A 64 -15.40 0.74 -4.43
CA THR A 64 -15.18 0.05 -3.16
C THR A 64 -15.39 -1.46 -3.32
N LYS A 65 -14.39 -2.21 -2.87
CA LYS A 65 -14.38 -3.67 -2.93
C LYS A 65 -15.41 -4.24 -1.93
N PRO A 66 -16.34 -5.12 -2.35
CA PRO A 66 -17.24 -5.78 -1.41
C PRO A 66 -16.50 -6.75 -0.49
N LEU A 67 -17.02 -6.93 0.72
CA LEU A 67 -16.53 -7.89 1.71
C LEU A 67 -17.09 -9.28 1.37
N VAL A 68 -16.38 -10.01 0.50
CA VAL A 68 -16.71 -11.39 0.11
C VAL A 68 -15.67 -12.36 0.64
N ARG A 69 -16.11 -13.54 1.10
CA ARG A 69 -15.21 -14.61 1.59
C ARG A 69 -14.39 -15.25 0.47
N SER A 70 -14.98 -15.41 -0.70
CA SER A 70 -14.37 -16.03 -1.87
C SER A 70 -14.64 -15.19 -3.12
N LYS A 71 -13.83 -15.42 -4.16
CA LYS A 71 -13.99 -14.79 -5.47
C LYS A 71 -14.43 -15.83 -6.48
N GLY A 72 -15.38 -15.47 -7.36
CA GLY A 72 -15.83 -16.37 -8.42
C GLY A 72 -17.19 -15.96 -9.00
N ARG A 73 -17.62 -16.66 -10.05
CA ARG A 73 -18.88 -16.35 -10.77
C ARG A 73 -20.11 -16.35 -9.85
N LYS A 74 -20.12 -17.21 -8.83
CA LYS A 74 -21.21 -17.40 -7.88
C LYS A 74 -21.19 -16.42 -6.68
N PHE A 75 -20.17 -15.56 -6.55
CA PHE A 75 -19.98 -14.70 -5.38
C PHE A 75 -20.11 -13.22 -5.75
N GLU A 76 -21.28 -12.62 -5.50
CA GLU A 76 -21.59 -11.20 -5.75
C GLU A 76 -21.20 -10.66 -7.15
N ARG A 77 -21.54 -11.39 -8.22
CA ARG A 77 -21.30 -10.95 -9.62
C ARG A 77 -22.56 -10.89 -10.51
N ALA A 78 -23.74 -11.20 -9.97
CA ALA A 78 -24.99 -11.29 -10.72
C ALA A 78 -25.79 -9.98 -10.70
N ARG A 79 -26.93 -9.95 -9.99
CA ARG A 79 -27.81 -8.78 -9.92
C ARG A 79 -27.06 -7.57 -9.33
N GLY A 80 -27.24 -6.39 -9.94
CA GLY A 80 -26.61 -5.14 -9.47
C GLY A 80 -25.15 -4.93 -9.93
N ARG A 81 -24.52 -5.93 -10.57
CA ARG A 81 -23.11 -5.85 -11.03
C ARG A 81 -22.94 -5.86 -12.56
N ARG A 82 -23.97 -6.29 -13.29
CA ARG A 82 -23.97 -6.35 -14.77
C ARG A 82 -25.34 -5.96 -15.32
N ARG A 83 -25.34 -5.38 -16.53
CA ARG A 83 -26.56 -4.85 -17.17
C ARG A 83 -27.62 -5.91 -17.43
N SER A 84 -27.21 -7.16 -17.69
CA SER A 84 -28.12 -8.27 -17.99
C SER A 84 -28.91 -8.81 -16.79
N CYS A 85 -28.69 -8.30 -15.57
CA CYS A 85 -29.38 -8.79 -14.36
C CYS A 85 -29.92 -7.61 -13.53
N GLY A 86 -31.05 -7.05 -13.96
CA GLY A 86 -31.81 -6.00 -13.25
C GLY A 86 -31.24 -4.59 -13.44
N TYR A 87 -30.08 -4.31 -12.86
CA TYR A 87 -29.40 -3.02 -12.99
C TYR A 87 -27.89 -3.18 -12.83
N LYS A 88 -27.14 -2.17 -13.26
CA LYS A 88 -25.69 -2.10 -13.08
C LYS A 88 -25.37 -0.84 -12.29
N LYS A 89 -24.75 -1.02 -11.13
CA LYS A 89 -24.10 0.08 -10.42
C LYS A 89 -22.89 0.61 -11.18
#